data_AF-A0A956UUJ5-F1
#
_entry.id   AF-A0A956UUJ5-F1
#
_cell.length_a   1.000
_cell.length_b   1.000
_cell.length_c   1.000
_cell.angle_alpha   90.00
_cell.angle_beta   90.00
_cell.angle_gamma   90.00
#
_symmetry.space_group_name_H-M   'P 1'
#
loop_
_entity.id
_entity.type
_entity.pdbx_description
1 polymer ?
#
loop_
_entity_poly.entity_id
_entity_poly.type
_entity_poly.pdbx_seq_one_letter_code
_entity_poly.pdbx_strand_id
1 'polypeptide(L)' 'TDAIPGMSDRLLSDRLKEFEAEGLVERIVFPDIPVRIEYRLTEKGRALLPVVEAVAAWAEEWIPAAAG' A
#
# COMPACT_ATOMS: atom_id res chain seq x y z
N THR A 1 1.76 12.48 10.00
CA THR A 1 2.26 11.11 9.94
C THR A 1 1.07 10.16 9.96
N ASP A 2 0.19 10.29 8.97
CA ASP A 2 -0.91 9.35 8.76
C ASP A 2 -1.04 9.15 7.26
N ALA A 3 -0.06 8.44 6.66
CA ALA A 3 -0.14 8.08 5.24
C ALA A 3 -1.41 7.26 4.95
N ILE A 4 -1.90 6.53 5.96
CA ILE A 4 -3.14 5.75 5.94
C ILE A 4 -3.83 5.95 7.30
N PRO A 5 -4.96 6.70 7.36
CA PRO A 5 -5.70 6.91 8.61
C PRO A 5 -6.08 5.59 9.28
N GLY A 6 -5.86 5.49 10.59
CA GLY A 6 -6.20 4.31 11.38
C GLY A 6 -5.20 3.16 11.33
N MET A 7 -4.07 3.31 10.63
CA MET A 7 -2.98 2.33 10.61
C MET A 7 -1.79 2.81 11.44
N SER A 8 -1.27 1.95 12.33
CA SER A 8 -0.04 2.25 13.07
C SER A 8 1.20 2.12 12.18
N ASP A 9 2.25 2.90 12.46
CA ASP A 9 3.54 2.84 11.75
C ASP A 9 4.13 1.42 11.75
N ARG A 10 3.94 0.68 12.84
CA ARG A 10 4.37 -0.72 12.96
C ARG A 10 3.62 -1.60 11.95
N LEU A 11 2.29 -1.52 11.92
CA LEU A 11 1.48 -2.33 11.01
C LEU A 11 1.79 -1.96 9.55
N LEU A 12 1.93 -0.67 9.23
CA LEU A 12 2.33 -0.22 7.90
C LEU A 12 3.69 -0.81 7.49
N SER A 13 4.67 -0.75 8.39
CA SER A 13 5.99 -1.32 8.16
C SER A 13 5.96 -2.84 7.93
N ASP A 14 5.13 -3.56 8.69
CA ASP A 14 4.97 -5.00 8.55
C ASP A 14 4.30 -5.34 7.19
N ARG A 15 3.26 -4.61 6.77
CA ARG A 15 2.62 -4.81 5.45
C ARG A 15 3.55 -4.48 4.28
N LEU A 16 4.36 -3.44 4.38
CA LEU A 16 5.34 -3.11 3.34
C LEU A 16 6.40 -4.20 3.18
N LYS A 17 6.86 -4.82 4.28
CA LYS A 17 7.77 -5.97 4.23
C LYS A 17 7.13 -7.20 3.60
N GLU A 18 5.85 -7.47 3.88
CA GLU A 18 5.11 -8.55 3.25
C GLU A 18 5.01 -8.32 1.73
N PHE A 19 4.65 -7.11 1.30
CA PHE A 19 4.58 -6.77 -0.13
C PHE A 19 5.94 -6.77 -0.82
N GLU A 20 7.02 -6.41 -0.11
CA GLU A 20 8.39 -6.57 -0.60
C GLU A 20 8.75 -8.04 -0.79
N ALA A 21 8.45 -8.90 0.18
CA ALA A 21 8.71 -10.34 0.10
C ALA A 21 7.92 -11.02 -1.05
N GLU A 22 6.70 -10.56 -1.32
CA GLU A 22 5.88 -11.02 -2.45
C GLU A 22 6.27 -10.39 -3.80
N GLY A 23 7.24 -9.48 -3.82
CA GLY A 23 7.69 -8.79 -5.03
C GLY A 23 6.66 -7.83 -5.63
N LEU A 24 5.71 -7.35 -4.82
CA LEU A 24 4.72 -6.34 -5.21
C LEU A 24 5.26 -4.91 -5.04
N VAL A 25 6.16 -4.73 -4.07
CA VAL A 25 6.80 -3.45 -3.75
C VAL A 25 8.31 -3.63 -3.76
N GLU A 26 9.04 -2.63 -4.22
CA GLU A 26 10.48 -2.50 -4.06
C GLU A 26 10.81 -1.44 -3.02
N ARG A 27 11.82 -1.72 -2.18
CA ARG A 27 12.35 -0.79 -1.19
C ARG A 27 13.63 -0.15 -1.74
N ILE A 28 13.62 1.18 -1.85
CA ILE A 28 14.74 1.96 -2.38
C ILE A 28 15.32 2.81 -1.25
N VAL A 29 16.63 2.69 -1.04
CA VAL A 29 17.37 3.50 -0.06
C VAL A 29 18.15 4.56 -0.81
N PHE A 30 17.86 5.82 -0.52
CA PHE A 30 18.62 6.97 -1.01
C PHE A 30 19.66 7.32 0.05
N PRO A 31 20.96 7.15 -0.24
CA PRO A 31 22.03 7.39 0.73
C PRO A 31 22.40 8.88 0.78
N ASP A 32 21.42 9.75 1.00
CA ASP A 32 21.64 11.18 1.21
C ASP A 32 21.44 11.58 2.69
N ILE A 33 21.59 12.87 3.00
CA ILE A 33 21.46 13.40 4.35
C ILE A 33 20.28 14.37 4.37
N PRO A 34 19.17 14.03 5.07
CA PRO A 34 18.92 12.79 5.81
C PRO A 34 18.65 11.59 4.90
N VAL A 35 18.99 10.37 5.35
CA VAL A 35 18.74 9.13 4.58
C VAL A 35 17.24 9.00 4.36
N ARG A 36 16.84 8.80 3.09
CA ARG A 36 15.44 8.55 2.73
C ARG A 36 15.24 7.11 2.28
N ILE A 37 14.09 6.56 2.68
CA ILE A 37 13.62 5.26 2.22
C ILE A 37 12.30 5.50 1.48
N GLU A 38 12.23 5.01 0.24
CA GLU A 38 11.00 5.01 -0.54
C GLU A 38 10.58 3.58 -0.83
N TYR A 39 9.26 3.37 -0.90
CA TYR A 39 8.65 2.14 -1.37
C TYR A 39 7.93 2.44 -2.67
N ARG A 40 8.13 1.61 -3.69
CA ARG A 40 7.48 1.76 -5.00
C ARG A 40 6.84 0.46 -5.43
N LEU A 41 5.73 0.54 -6.16
CA LEU A 41 5.15 -0.66 -6.77
C LEU A 41 6.12 -1.20 -7.83
N THR A 42 6.28 -2.53 -7.87
CA THR A 42 6.92 -3.21 -8.99
C THR A 42 5.98 -3.27 -10.19
N GLU A 43 6.42 -3.84 -11.30
CA GLU A 43 5.52 -4.15 -12.42
C GLU A 43 4.41 -5.13 -12.01
N LYS A 44 4.76 -6.17 -11.23
CA LYS A 44 3.79 -7.12 -10.65
C LYS A 44 2.79 -6.39 -9.73
N GLY A 45 3.26 -5.47 -8.89
CA GLY A 45 2.39 -4.67 -8.02
C GLY A 45 1.43 -3.77 -8.81
N ARG A 46 1.91 -3.09 -9.85
CA ARG A 46 1.07 -2.26 -10.73
C ARG A 46 0.03 -3.09 -11.50
N ALA A 47 0.41 -4.28 -11.97
CA ALA A 47 -0.50 -5.18 -12.67
C ALA A 47 -1.67 -5.67 -11.79
N LEU A 48 -1.57 -5.55 -10.47
CA LEU A 48 -2.62 -5.90 -9.53
C LEU A 48 -3.70 -4.82 -9.38
N LEU A 49 -3.42 -3.58 -9.83
CA LEU A 49 -4.32 -2.44 -9.67
C LEU A 49 -5.73 -2.69 -10.22
N PRO A 50 -5.92 -3.26 -11.43
CA PRO A 50 -7.27 -3.51 -11.95
C PRO A 50 -8.11 -4.45 -11.07
N VAL A 51 -7.46 -5.39 -10.37
CA VAL A 51 -8.16 -6.31 -9.44
C VAL A 51 -8.61 -5.55 -8.20
N VAL A 52 -7.75 -4.68 -7.65
CA VAL A 52 -8.09 -3.85 -6.49
C VAL A 52 -9.23 -2.88 -6.83
N GLU A 53 -9.18 -2.27 -8.02
CA GLU A 53 -10.24 -1.38 -8.51
C GLU A 53 -11.57 -2.12 -8.71
N ALA A 54 -11.55 -3.35 -9.24
CA ALA A 54 -12.76 -4.15 -9.37
C ALA A 54 -13.39 -4.50 -8.02
N VAL A 55 -12.57 -4.83 -7.01
CA VAL A 55 -13.05 -5.08 -5.64
C VAL A 55 -13.60 -3.80 -5.01
N ALA A 56 -12.95 -2.65 -5.24
CA ALA A 56 -13.42 -1.36 -4.75
C ALA A 56 -14.77 -0.97 -5.37
N ALA A 57 -14.92 -1.13 -6.70
CA ALA A 57 -16.18 -0.85 -7.39
C ALA A 57 -17.31 -1.75 -6.90
N TRP A 58 -17.04 -3.04 -6.68
CA TRP A 58 -18.01 -3.94 -6.06
C TRP A 58 -18.38 -3.49 -4.64
N ALA A 59 -17.40 -3.07 -3.84
CA ALA A 59 -17.66 -2.58 -2.49
C ALA A 59 -18.52 -1.31 -2.50
N GLU A 60 -18.29 -0.38 -3.42
CA GLU A 60 -19.11 0.84 -3.57
C GLU A 60 -20.58 0.53 -3.91
N GLU A 61 -20.84 -0.53 -4.68
CA GLU A 61 -22.19 -0.93 -5.05
C GLU A 61 -22.92 -1.65 -3.91
N TRP A 62 -22.22 -2.49 -3.14
CA TRP A 62 -22.85 -3.46 -2.23
C TRP A 62 -22.60 -3.20 -0.75
N ILE A 63 -21.59 -2.43 -0.39
CA ILE A 63 -21.28 -2.08 1.00
C ILE A 63 -21.83 -0.68 1.25
N PRO A 64 -22.91 -0.54 2.03
CA PRO A 64 -23.41 0.77 2.41
C PRO A 64 -22.29 1.54 3.11
N ALA A 65 -22.05 2.79 2.69
CA ALA A 65 -21.24 3.70 3.48
C ALA A 65 -21.84 3.70 4.88
N ALA A 66 -21.06 3.29 5.89
CA ALA A 66 -21.54 3.18 7.25
C ALA A 66 -22.30 4.46 7.61
N ALA A 67 -23.61 4.32 7.87
CA ALA A 67 -24.40 5.43 8.37
C ALA A 67 -23.71 5.89 9.66
N GLY A 68 -23.24 7.14 9.64
CA GLY A 68 -22.55 7.76 10.77
C GLY A 68 -23.39 7.78 12.03
#